data_AF-A0A1T4QI80-F1
#
_entry.id   AF-A0A1T4QI80-F1
#
_cell.length_a   1.000
_cell.length_b   1.000
_cell.length_c   1.000
_cell.angle_alpha   90.00
_cell.angle_beta   90.00
_cell.angle_gamma   90.00
#
_symmetry.space_group_name_H-M   'P 1'
#
loop_
_entity.id
_entity.type
_entity.pdbx_description
1 polymer ?
#
loop_
_entity_poly.entity_id
_entity_poly.type
_entity_poly.pdbx_seq_one_letter_code
_entity_poly.pdbx_strand_id
1 'polypeptide(L)'
;MACTQSEQPGNRGIGGIFSSKAGKPVAFKLQSGHPDSSSASYALSGITVSFEQTADASQTISIKKDAKRLVNYIRATDTAEKTLPTPYMTINGKDTVITFNIRQDAFRFKIKDNKATYTKTKDSTARQ
;
A
#
# COMPACT_ATOMS: atom_id res chain seq x y z
N MET A 1 -1.44 28.11 -55.13
CA MET A 1 -1.20 26.72 -55.58
C MET A 1 -0.21 26.13 -54.58
N ALA A 2 -0.62 25.56 -53.43
CA ALA A 2 -1.65 24.55 -53.19
C ALA A 2 -1.26 23.19 -53.78
N CYS A 3 -0.63 22.35 -52.96
CA CYS A 3 -0.39 20.93 -53.25
C CYS A 3 -1.24 20.10 -52.29
N THR A 4 -2.17 19.32 -52.82
CA THR A 4 -3.05 18.44 -52.03
C THR A 4 -2.97 17.00 -52.51
N GLN A 5 -2.48 16.15 -51.60
CA GLN A 5 -3.04 14.85 -51.23
C GLN A 5 -3.02 13.64 -52.20
N SER A 6 -2.20 12.66 -51.81
CA SER A 6 -2.39 11.20 -51.91
C SER A 6 -1.42 10.50 -50.93
N GLU A 7 -1.69 9.35 -50.28
CA GLU A 7 -2.98 8.74 -49.90
C GLU A 7 -2.81 7.89 -48.60
N GLN A 8 -3.38 6.68 -48.50
CA GLN A 8 -3.34 5.72 -47.37
C GLN A 8 -2.70 4.37 -47.82
N PRO A 9 -2.51 3.31 -46.97
CA PRO A 9 -2.91 3.15 -45.56
C PRO A 9 -1.84 2.58 -44.59
N GLY A 10 -2.09 2.73 -43.28
CA GLY A 10 -1.86 1.65 -42.29
C GLY A 10 -0.56 1.61 -41.48
N ASN A 11 -0.65 1.98 -40.19
CA ASN A 11 -0.36 1.02 -39.12
C ASN A 11 -1.16 1.35 -37.84
N ARG A 12 -1.75 0.34 -37.20
CA ARG A 12 -2.51 0.47 -35.93
C ARG A 12 -1.67 -0.13 -34.79
N GLY A 13 -1.48 0.64 -33.72
CA GLY A 13 -0.75 0.25 -32.51
C GLY A 13 0.54 1.06 -32.31
N ILE A 14 1.04 1.27 -31.10
CA ILE A 14 0.64 0.73 -29.80
C ILE A 14 0.76 1.86 -28.76
N GLY A 15 -0.28 2.05 -27.95
CA GLY A 15 -0.30 3.10 -26.93
C GLY A 15 -1.55 3.00 -26.08
N GLY A 16 -1.87 1.77 -25.65
CA GLY A 16 -3.11 1.49 -24.94
C GLY A 16 -3.26 2.44 -23.75
N ILE A 17 -4.42 3.08 -23.66
CA ILE A 17 -4.87 3.72 -22.43
C ILE A 17 -5.07 2.58 -21.43
N PHE A 18 -3.98 2.19 -20.76
CA PHE A 18 -4.03 1.39 -19.56
C PHE A 18 -4.64 2.28 -18.48
N SER A 19 -5.97 2.40 -18.55
CA SER A 19 -6.81 2.59 -17.39
C SER A 19 -6.55 1.39 -16.48
N SER A 20 -5.45 1.49 -15.75
CA SER A 20 -5.05 0.60 -14.67
C SER A 20 -5.98 0.92 -13.50
N LYS A 21 -7.26 0.62 -13.74
CA LYS A 21 -8.38 0.81 -12.84
C LYS A 21 -7.97 0.15 -11.53
N ALA A 22 -7.65 0.98 -10.54
CA ALA A 22 -7.07 0.51 -9.30
C ALA A 22 -7.99 -0.57 -8.73
N GLY A 23 -7.42 -1.71 -8.33
CA GLY A 23 -8.20 -2.79 -7.73
C GLY A 23 -8.99 -2.27 -6.53
N LYS A 24 -10.18 -2.81 -6.27
CA LYS A 24 -10.89 -2.48 -5.03
C LYS A 24 -9.99 -2.82 -3.84
N PRO A 25 -9.84 -1.94 -2.83
CA PRO A 25 -9.08 -2.27 -1.63
C PRO A 25 -9.67 -3.51 -0.94
N VAL A 26 -8.82 -4.46 -0.57
CA VAL A 26 -9.19 -5.68 0.16
C VAL A 26 -8.51 -5.63 1.53
N ALA A 27 -9.30 -5.69 2.59
CA ALA A 27 -8.77 -5.77 3.95
C ALA A 27 -7.95 -7.06 4.13
N PHE A 28 -6.79 -6.98 4.79
CA PHE A 28 -6.08 -8.17 5.23
C PHE A 28 -6.87 -8.87 6.34
N LYS A 29 -6.76 -10.20 6.41
CA LYS A 29 -7.35 -10.99 7.50
C LYS A 29 -6.38 -11.02 8.68
N LEU A 30 -6.89 -10.91 9.91
CA LEU A 30 -6.08 -11.13 11.11
C LEU A 30 -5.55 -12.58 11.10
N GLN A 31 -4.25 -12.75 11.27
CA GLN A 31 -3.55 -14.04 11.32
C GLN A 31 -3.17 -14.39 12.77
N SER A 32 -2.72 -13.41 13.56
CA SER A 32 -2.38 -13.59 14.98
C SER A 32 -2.38 -12.27 15.75
N GLY A 33 -2.45 -12.36 17.07
CA GLY A 33 -2.58 -11.20 17.97
C GLY A 33 -4.00 -10.65 18.00
N HIS A 34 -4.15 -9.39 18.43
CA HIS A 34 -5.44 -8.70 18.48
C HIS A 34 -5.28 -7.21 18.10
N PRO A 35 -6.24 -6.58 17.39
CA PRO A 35 -6.17 -5.16 17.06
C PRO A 35 -5.92 -4.26 18.29
N ASP A 36 -6.51 -4.58 19.45
CA ASP A 36 -6.36 -3.79 20.69
C ASP A 36 -5.19 -4.24 21.59
N SER A 37 -4.25 -5.02 21.05
CA SER A 37 -3.05 -5.48 21.77
C SER A 37 -1.78 -4.79 21.27
N SER A 38 -0.66 -4.97 21.96
CA SER A 38 0.64 -4.46 21.51
C SER A 38 1.16 -5.10 20.23
N SER A 39 0.58 -6.20 19.74
CA SER A 39 1.04 -6.82 18.49
C SER A 39 -0.09 -7.52 17.71
N ALA A 40 -0.13 -7.29 16.40
CA ALA A 40 -1.06 -7.96 15.50
C ALA A 40 -0.37 -8.26 14.17
N SER A 41 -0.62 -9.44 13.63
CA SER A 41 -0.19 -9.81 12.27
C SER A 41 -1.41 -10.12 11.42
N TYR A 42 -1.40 -9.60 10.20
CA TYR A 42 -2.46 -9.74 9.22
C TYR A 42 -1.89 -10.36 7.94
N ALA A 43 -2.64 -11.25 7.29
CA ALA A 43 -2.22 -11.91 6.06
C ALA A 43 -3.25 -11.78 4.93
N LEU A 44 -2.72 -11.65 3.70
CA LEU A 44 -3.48 -11.65 2.46
C LEU A 44 -2.56 -12.02 1.28
N SER A 45 -2.95 -13.02 0.48
CA SER A 45 -2.28 -13.38 -0.78
C SER A 45 -0.74 -13.54 -0.69
N GLY A 46 -0.25 -14.28 0.32
CA GLY A 46 1.18 -14.52 0.55
C GLY A 46 1.94 -13.36 1.22
N ILE A 47 1.29 -12.23 1.45
CA ILE A 47 1.83 -11.08 2.15
C ILE A 47 1.37 -11.09 3.61
N THR A 48 2.31 -10.92 4.53
CA THR A 48 2.05 -10.69 5.96
C THR A 48 2.47 -9.27 6.35
N VAL A 49 1.59 -8.55 7.02
CA VAL A 49 1.85 -7.25 7.66
C VAL A 49 1.76 -7.43 9.16
N SER A 50 2.84 -7.17 9.88
CA SER A 50 2.91 -7.24 11.34
C SER A 50 3.14 -5.86 11.93
N PHE A 51 2.38 -5.52 12.97
CA PHE A 51 2.58 -4.35 13.81
C PHE A 51 3.01 -4.80 15.21
N GLU A 52 3.96 -4.08 15.80
CA GLU A 52 4.47 -4.34 17.15
C GLU A 52 4.75 -3.00 17.83
N GLN A 53 4.09 -2.75 18.96
CA GLN A 53 4.26 -1.58 19.79
C GLN A 53 5.27 -1.88 20.89
N THR A 54 6.40 -1.18 20.90
CA THR A 54 7.42 -1.28 21.96
C THR A 54 7.02 -0.46 23.19
N ALA A 55 7.71 -0.71 24.31
CA ALA A 55 7.51 0.03 25.56
C ALA A 55 7.77 1.54 25.40
N ASP A 56 8.73 1.92 24.56
CA ASP A 56 9.15 3.31 24.28
C ASP A 56 8.20 4.03 23.29
N ALA A 57 6.92 3.67 23.31
CA ALA A 57 5.86 4.16 22.43
C ALA A 57 6.22 4.16 20.93
N SER A 58 7.08 3.24 20.48
CA SER A 58 7.46 3.12 19.06
C SER A 58 6.75 1.94 18.41
N GLN A 59 6.17 2.17 17.24
CA GLN A 59 5.51 1.14 16.45
C GLN A 59 6.44 0.63 15.34
N THR A 60 6.78 -0.65 15.40
CA THR A 60 7.48 -1.36 14.32
C THR A 60 6.45 -1.95 13.37
N ILE A 61 6.68 -1.76 12.07
CA ILE A 61 5.84 -2.23 10.98
C ILE A 61 6.70 -3.09 10.05
N SER A 62 6.36 -4.37 9.97
CA SER A 62 7.05 -5.35 9.13
C SER A 62 6.14 -5.84 8.02
N ILE A 63 6.63 -5.80 6.78
CA ILE A 63 5.93 -6.38 5.63
C ILE A 63 6.81 -7.50 5.06
N LYS A 64 6.24 -8.69 4.95
CA LYS A 64 6.88 -9.89 4.38
C LYS A 64 6.02 -10.39 3.21
N LYS A 65 6.64 -10.99 2.21
CA LYS A 65 5.98 -11.73 1.13
C LYS A 65 6.68 -13.07 0.97
N ASP A 66 5.95 -14.18 1.06
CA ASP A 66 6.46 -15.53 0.82
C ASP A 66 7.80 -15.78 1.57
N ALA A 67 7.78 -15.53 2.89
CA ALA A 67 8.93 -15.49 3.82
C ALA A 67 9.98 -14.37 3.62
N LYS A 68 10.10 -13.74 2.45
CA LYS A 68 11.03 -12.61 2.24
C LYS A 68 10.55 -11.34 2.95
N ARG A 69 11.38 -10.75 3.83
CA ARG A 69 11.11 -9.40 4.39
C ARG A 69 11.28 -8.34 3.31
N LEU A 70 10.25 -7.52 3.12
CA LEU A 70 10.24 -6.40 2.17
C LEU A 70 10.38 -5.04 2.88
N VAL A 71 9.83 -4.93 4.10
CA VAL A 71 9.87 -3.71 4.92
C VAL A 71 10.24 -4.05 6.35
N ASN A 72 11.09 -3.21 6.93
CA ASN A 72 11.14 -2.94 8.36
C ASN A 72 11.04 -1.41 8.52
N TYR A 73 9.98 -0.91 9.12
CA TYR A 73 9.78 0.52 9.31
C TYR A 73 9.40 0.80 10.77
N ILE A 74 10.12 1.72 11.42
CA ILE A 74 9.84 2.14 12.78
C ILE A 74 9.22 3.54 12.73
N ARG A 75 8.11 3.71 13.45
CA ARG A 75 7.43 4.99 13.66
C ARG A 75 7.44 5.30 15.16
N ALA A 76 7.96 6.46 15.54
CA ALA A 76 7.68 7.01 16.86
C ALA A 76 6.20 7.41 16.95
N THR A 77 5.49 6.88 17.93
CA THR A 77 4.06 7.11 18.18
C THR A 77 3.91 7.82 19.52
N ASP A 78 3.87 9.15 19.49
CA ASP A 78 3.64 9.97 20.70
C ASP A 78 2.16 9.88 21.13
N THR A 79 1.77 8.70 21.63
CA THR A 79 0.37 8.36 21.90
C THR A 79 0.19 7.12 22.79
N ALA A 80 -0.78 7.21 23.71
CA ALA A 80 -1.25 6.10 24.55
C ALA A 80 -2.27 5.17 23.85
N GLU A 81 -2.62 5.44 22.59
CA GLU A 81 -3.61 4.72 21.80
C GLU A 81 -3.04 3.36 21.35
N LYS A 82 -3.61 2.27 21.89
CA LYS A 82 -3.11 0.90 21.69
C LYS A 82 -3.71 0.17 20.49
N THR A 83 -4.73 0.73 19.84
CA THR A 83 -5.41 0.08 18.71
C THR A 83 -4.55 0.13 17.45
N LEU A 84 -4.17 -1.06 16.97
CA LEU A 84 -3.40 -1.28 15.76
C LEU A 84 -4.28 -1.15 14.51
N PRO A 85 -3.77 -0.59 13.41
CA PRO A 85 -4.57 -0.34 12.23
C PRO A 85 -4.77 -1.62 11.41
N THR A 86 -5.94 -1.75 10.78
CA THR A 86 -6.17 -2.81 9.78
C THR A 86 -5.52 -2.42 8.45
N PRO A 87 -4.63 -3.24 7.87
CA PRO A 87 -4.07 -2.98 6.56
C PRO A 87 -4.99 -3.43 5.43
N TYR A 88 -4.88 -2.74 4.30
CA TYR A 88 -5.63 -2.99 3.07
C TYR A 88 -4.66 -3.18 1.91
N MET A 89 -4.97 -4.10 0.99
CA MET A 89 -4.23 -4.35 -0.24
C MET A 89 -5.02 -3.85 -1.45
N THR A 90 -4.34 -3.14 -2.34
CA THR A 90 -4.86 -2.68 -3.63
C THR A 90 -3.89 -3.14 -4.71
N ILE A 91 -4.36 -3.92 -5.69
CA ILE A 91 -3.54 -4.39 -6.82
C ILE A 91 -3.78 -3.47 -8.02
N ASN A 92 -2.72 -2.84 -8.53
CA ASN A 92 -2.76 -1.93 -9.66
C ASN A 92 -1.90 -2.50 -10.79
N GLY A 93 -2.49 -3.37 -11.61
CA GLY A 93 -1.77 -4.13 -12.63
C GLY A 93 -0.77 -5.11 -12.00
N LYS A 94 0.54 -4.85 -12.15
CA LYS A 94 1.61 -5.64 -11.51
C LYS A 94 2.07 -5.08 -10.16
N ASP A 95 1.67 -3.86 -9.82
CA ASP A 95 2.08 -3.23 -8.57
C ASP A 95 1.11 -3.62 -7.44
N THR A 96 1.63 -4.09 -6.32
CA THR A 96 0.84 -4.30 -5.10
C THR A 96 1.02 -3.09 -4.19
N VAL A 97 -0.06 -2.53 -3.68
CA VAL A 97 -0.03 -1.40 -2.75
C VAL A 97 -0.68 -1.82 -1.45
N ILE A 98 0.00 -1.59 -0.33
CA ILE A 98 -0.52 -1.79 1.01
C ILE A 98 -0.73 -0.42 1.64
N THR A 99 -1.92 -0.20 2.19
CA THR A 99 -2.31 1.06 2.85
C THR A 99 -2.91 0.79 4.21
N PHE A 100 -2.58 1.64 5.18
CA PHE A 100 -3.24 1.72 6.47
C PHE A 100 -3.11 3.14 7.02
N ASN A 101 -4.10 3.56 7.80
CA ASN A 101 -4.12 4.88 8.42
C ASN A 101 -3.81 4.72 9.91
N ILE A 102 -2.99 5.62 10.47
CA ILE A 102 -2.81 5.72 11.92
C ILE A 102 -3.01 7.19 12.30
N ARG A 103 -4.17 7.49 12.90
CA ARG A 103 -4.69 8.85 13.05
C ARG A 103 -4.80 9.54 11.67
N GLN A 104 -4.33 10.78 11.58
CA GLN A 104 -4.27 11.60 10.36
C GLN A 104 -3.08 11.26 9.44
N ASP A 105 -2.33 10.19 9.70
CA ASP A 105 -1.23 9.77 8.82
C ASP A 105 -1.68 8.54 8.01
N ALA A 106 -1.79 8.69 6.69
CA ALA A 106 -1.97 7.57 5.77
C ALA A 106 -0.58 7.04 5.35
N PHE A 107 -0.34 5.76 5.62
CA PHE A 107 0.88 5.04 5.27
C PHE A 107 0.63 4.21 4.02
N ARG A 108 1.52 4.34 3.04
CA ARG A 108 1.45 3.60 1.78
C ARG A 108 2.76 2.91 1.49
N PHE A 109 2.71 1.60 1.27
CA PHE A 109 3.84 0.78 0.86
C PHE A 109 3.55 0.18 -0.51
N LYS A 110 4.28 0.65 -1.53
CA LYS A 110 4.18 0.13 -2.89
C LYS A 110 5.23 -0.97 -3.08
N ILE A 111 4.77 -2.19 -3.30
CA ILE A 111 5.60 -3.34 -3.64
C ILE A 111 5.64 -3.50 -5.16
N LYS A 112 6.84 -3.43 -5.73
CA LYS A 112 7.13 -3.69 -7.14
C LYS A 112 8.44 -4.46 -7.25
N ASP A 113 8.50 -5.47 -8.11
CA ASP A 113 9.71 -6.27 -8.39
C ASP A 113 10.41 -6.80 -7.10
N ASN A 114 9.60 -7.25 -6.13
CA ASN A 114 10.03 -7.71 -4.80
C ASN A 114 10.88 -6.69 -3.99
N LYS A 115 10.69 -5.40 -4.25
CA LYS A 115 11.14 -4.24 -3.46
C LYS A 115 9.92 -3.46 -2.97
N ALA A 116 10.00 -2.86 -1.79
CA ALA A 116 8.95 -1.98 -1.27
C ALA A 116 9.44 -0.54 -1.18
N THR A 117 8.65 0.41 -1.67
CA THR A 117 8.84 1.85 -1.45
C THR A 117 7.76 2.38 -0.52
N TYR A 118 8.16 3.26 0.38
CA TYR A 118 7.29 3.87 1.38
C TYR A 118 6.90 5.28 0.97
N THR A 119 5.67 5.67 1.25
CA THR A 119 5.20 7.06 1.20
C THR A 119 4.31 7.33 2.40
N LYS A 120 4.59 8.44 3.08
CA LYS A 120 3.72 9.00 4.12
C LYS A 120 2.96 10.17 3.53
N THR A 121 1.65 10.22 3.74
CA THR A 121 0.84 11.40 3.48
C THR A 121 0.08 11.75 4.74
N LYS A 122 0.09 13.02 5.14
CA LYS A 122 -0.95 13.50 6.07
C LYS A 122 -2.28 13.39 5.33
N ASP A 123 -3.19 12.60 5.86
CA ASP A 123 -4.56 12.58 5.43
C ASP A 123 -5.21 13.88 5.92
N SER A 124 -5.25 14.87 5.02
CA SER A 124 -5.80 16.19 5.29
C SER A 124 -7.33 16.24 5.21
N THR A 125 -8.02 15.09 5.20
CA THR A 125 -9.49 15.02 5.38
C THR A 125 -9.93 15.25 6.85
N ALA A 126 -9.22 16.13 7.56
CA ALA A 126 -9.68 16.76 8.80
C ALA A 126 -10.19 18.19 8.49
N ARG A 127 -11.29 18.27 7.72
CA ARG A 127 -12.17 19.43 7.47
C ARG A 127 -13.38 18.89 6.69
N GLN A 128 -14.61 18.94 7.18
CA GLN A 128 -15.28 20.05 7.87
C GLN A 128 -15.97 19.62 9.17
#